data_AF-A0A512CZU9-F1
#
_entry.id   AF-A0A512CZU9-F1
#
_cell.length_a   1.000
_cell.length_b   1.000
_cell.length_c   1.000
_cell.angle_alpha   90.00
_cell.angle_beta   90.00
_cell.angle_gamma   90.00
#
_symmetry.space_group_name_H-M   'P 1'
#
loop_
_entity.id
_entity.type
_entity.pdbx_description
1 polymer ?
#
loop_
_entity_poly.entity_id
_entity_poly.type
_entity_poly.pdbx_seq_one_letter_code
_entity_poly.pdbx_strand_id
1 'polypeptide(L)'
;MPGSPPVESSRGPQLAELMARVRAARSEVDVLRSGRVDPAMLVTARGVLLDALEGLAAELLRRRLPVPPALRDELRLQRRIRGALRVR
;
A
#
# COMPACT_ATOMS: atom_id res chain seq x y z
N MET A 1 -23.32 -38.17 -5.69
CA MET A 1 -21.90 -37.79 -5.75
C MET A 1 -21.77 -36.35 -5.29
N PRO A 2 -20.89 -36.04 -4.33
CA PRO A 2 -20.78 -34.73 -3.71
C PRO A 2 -20.15 -33.75 -4.70
N GLY A 3 -20.83 -32.64 -4.98
CA GLY A 3 -20.21 -31.48 -5.61
C GLY A 3 -19.43 -30.72 -4.53
N SER A 4 -18.11 -30.82 -4.58
CA SER A 4 -17.19 -30.21 -3.60
C SER A 4 -17.52 -28.74 -3.31
N PRO A 5 -17.69 -28.32 -2.05
CA PRO A 5 -17.49 -26.92 -1.66
C PRO A 5 -15.99 -26.68 -1.38
N PRO A 6 -15.61 -25.43 -1.06
CA PRO A 6 -15.40 -24.27 -1.92
C PRO A 6 -13.95 -24.25 -2.48
N VAL A 7 -13.69 -23.52 -3.59
CA VAL A 7 -12.29 -23.17 -3.89
C VAL A 7 -11.88 -22.12 -2.87
N GLU A 8 -11.37 -22.61 -1.76
CA GLU A 8 -10.67 -21.89 -0.72
C GLU A 8 -9.70 -20.93 -1.40
N SER A 9 -10.07 -19.65 -1.46
CA SER A 9 -9.23 -18.59 -2.01
C SER A 9 -8.02 -18.48 -1.11
N SER A 10 -6.99 -19.22 -1.48
CA SER A 10 -5.80 -19.46 -0.70
C SER A 10 -5.16 -18.14 -0.26
N ARG A 11 -5.11 -17.95 1.07
CA ARG A 11 -4.04 -17.31 1.83
C ARG A 11 -3.63 -15.90 1.37
N GLY A 12 -4.25 -14.89 1.98
CA GLY A 12 -3.83 -13.49 1.92
C GLY A 12 -4.68 -12.63 0.97
N PRO A 13 -4.66 -11.29 1.14
CA PRO A 13 -5.35 -10.40 0.22
C PRO A 13 -4.86 -10.64 -1.21
N GLN A 14 -5.79 -10.75 -2.15
CA GLN A 14 -5.45 -11.05 -3.54
C GLN A 14 -4.56 -9.93 -4.09
N LEU A 15 -3.55 -10.24 -4.91
CA LEU A 15 -2.62 -9.23 -5.46
C LEU A 15 -3.36 -8.03 -6.10
N ALA A 16 -4.47 -8.31 -6.80
CA ALA A 16 -5.34 -7.28 -7.38
C ALA A 16 -5.93 -6.32 -6.33
N GLU A 17 -6.33 -6.84 -5.17
CA GLU A 17 -6.85 -6.07 -4.05
C GLU A 17 -5.76 -5.17 -3.45
N LEU A 18 -4.54 -5.70 -3.25
CA LEU A 18 -3.41 -4.89 -2.78
C LEU A 18 -3.07 -3.77 -3.75
N MET A 19 -3.08 -4.06 -5.06
CA MET A 19 -2.89 -3.03 -6.09
C MET A 19 -4.01 -1.99 -6.05
N ALA A 20 -5.26 -2.39 -5.81
CA ALA A 20 -6.38 -1.46 -5.67
C ALA A 20 -6.24 -0.57 -4.42
N ARG A 21 -5.83 -1.14 -3.28
CA ARG A 21 -5.55 -0.40 -2.05
C ARG A 21 -4.43 0.62 -2.23
N VAL A 22 -3.34 0.25 -2.91
CA VAL A 22 -2.26 1.19 -3.24
C VAL A 22 -2.77 2.34 -4.13
N ARG A 23 -3.59 2.05 -5.15
CA ARG A 23 -4.18 3.11 -5.99
C ARG A 23 -5.07 4.04 -5.18
N ALA A 24 -5.95 3.51 -4.34
CA ALA A 24 -6.82 4.31 -3.49
C ALA A 24 -6.04 5.22 -2.54
N ALA A 25 -5.01 4.68 -1.86
CA ALA A 25 -4.18 5.44 -0.94
C ALA A 25 -3.38 6.55 -1.64
N ARG A 26 -2.88 6.30 -2.87
CA ARG A 26 -2.24 7.36 -3.68
C ARG A 26 -3.23 8.48 -4.00
N SER A 27 -4.42 8.14 -4.48
CA SER A 27 -5.47 9.12 -4.77
C SER A 27 -5.84 9.95 -3.55
N GLU A 28 -5.95 9.34 -2.37
CA GLU A 28 -6.24 10.06 -1.13
C GLU A 28 -5.14 11.07 -0.77
N VAL A 29 -3.87 10.66 -0.86
CA VAL A 29 -2.74 11.58 -0.67
C VAL A 29 -2.76 12.71 -1.68
N ASP A 30 -3.06 12.43 -2.95
CA ASP A 30 -3.10 13.45 -4.00
C ASP A 30 -4.25 14.46 -3.78
N VAL A 31 -5.44 13.98 -3.37
CA VAL A 31 -6.58 14.84 -3.00
C VAL A 31 -6.23 15.74 -1.82
N LEU A 32 -5.60 15.20 -0.77
CA LEU A 32 -5.21 15.99 0.40
C LEU A 32 -4.10 17.02 0.10
N ARG A 33 -3.37 16.86 -1.01
CA ARG A 33 -2.33 17.80 -1.45
C ARG A 33 -2.83 18.89 -2.38
N SER A 34 -3.95 18.68 -3.07
CA SER A 34 -4.47 19.62 -4.07
C SER A 34 -5.35 20.73 -3.49
N GLY A 35 -5.80 20.60 -2.24
CA GLY A 35 -6.63 21.58 -1.54
C GLY A 35 -5.92 22.30 -0.38
N ARG A 36 -6.72 22.82 0.55
CA ARG A 36 -6.21 23.31 1.85
C ARG A 36 -5.69 22.11 2.64
N VAL A 37 -4.38 21.97 2.71
CA VAL A 37 -3.73 20.83 3.36
C VAL A 37 -3.99 20.88 4.86
N ASP A 38 -4.67 19.86 5.38
CA ASP A 38 -4.61 19.52 6.80
C ASP A 38 -3.38 18.62 7.02
N PRO A 39 -2.34 19.11 7.75
CA PRO A 39 -1.12 18.35 7.95
C PRO A 39 -1.36 17.02 8.67
N ALA A 40 -2.28 16.95 9.63
CA ALA A 40 -2.56 15.72 10.37
C ALA A 40 -3.22 14.67 9.47
N MET A 41 -4.20 15.08 8.66
CA MET A 41 -4.81 14.18 7.67
C MET A 41 -3.80 13.68 6.64
N LEU A 42 -2.93 14.56 6.14
CA LEU A 42 -1.91 14.19 5.18
C LEU A 42 -0.89 13.19 5.76
N VAL A 43 -0.51 13.34 7.02
CA VAL A 43 0.37 12.37 7.71
C VAL A 43 -0.31 11.01 7.81
N THR A 44 -1.58 10.98 8.20
CA THR A 44 -2.37 9.74 8.28
C THR A 44 -2.49 9.05 6.93
N ALA A 45 -2.86 9.78 5.88
CA ALA A 45 -2.99 9.22 4.52
C ALA A 45 -1.66 8.68 3.99
N ARG A 46 -0.53 9.36 4.27
CA ARG A 46 0.81 8.84 3.94
C ARG A 46 1.18 7.59 4.71
N GLY A 47 0.74 7.46 5.96
CA GLY A 47 0.85 6.23 6.74
C GLY A 47 0.11 5.07 6.08
N VAL A 48 -1.15 5.29 5.71
CA VAL A 48 -1.97 4.31 4.98
C VAL A 48 -1.32 3.90 3.65
N LEU A 49 -0.79 4.87 2.89
CA LEU A 49 -0.08 4.60 1.65
C LEU A 49 1.17 3.73 1.90
N LEU A 50 1.98 4.04 2.90
CA LEU A 50 3.16 3.25 3.24
C LEU A 50 2.77 1.80 3.58
N ASP A 51 1.78 1.61 4.45
CA ASP A 51 1.34 0.28 4.87
C ASP A 51 0.79 -0.52 3.67
N ALA A 52 0.08 0.12 2.73
CA ALA A 52 -0.38 -0.52 1.49
C ALA A 52 0.77 -0.93 0.55
N LEU A 53 1.79 -0.07 0.39
CA LEU A 53 2.96 -0.37 -0.43
C LEU A 53 3.78 -1.53 0.18
N GLU A 54 3.92 -1.57 1.50
CA GLU A 54 4.59 -2.66 2.22
C GLU A 54 3.82 -3.98 2.08
N GLY A 55 2.49 -3.93 2.15
CA GLY A 55 1.63 -5.09 1.89
C GLY A 55 1.79 -5.64 0.47
N LEU A 56 1.79 -4.76 -0.54
CA LEU A 56 2.02 -5.17 -1.94
C LEU A 56 3.42 -5.76 -2.13
N ALA A 57 4.46 -5.13 -1.58
CA ALA A 57 5.83 -5.62 -1.72
C ALA A 57 6.03 -6.97 -1.02
N ALA A 58 5.44 -7.16 0.16
CA ALA A 58 5.47 -8.44 0.87
C ALA A 58 4.78 -9.54 0.05
N GLU A 59 3.64 -9.23 -0.59
CA GLU A 59 2.94 -10.20 -1.43
C GLU A 59 3.70 -10.55 -2.70
N LEU A 60 4.35 -9.58 -3.36
CA LEU A 60 5.23 -9.84 -4.49
C LEU A 60 6.39 -10.77 -4.08
N LEU A 61 7.01 -10.50 -2.93
CA LEU A 61 8.09 -11.33 -2.40
C LEU A 61 7.63 -12.76 -2.09
N ARG A 62 6.45 -12.93 -1.45
CA ARG A 62 5.85 -14.26 -1.19
C ARG A 62 5.63 -15.05 -2.48
N ARG A 63 5.21 -14.36 -3.54
CA ARG A 63 4.98 -14.96 -4.88
C ARG A 63 6.26 -15.10 -5.70
N ARG A 64 7.42 -14.73 -5.15
CA ARG A 64 8.73 -14.69 -5.85
C ARG A 64 8.71 -13.83 -7.11
N LEU A 65 7.88 -12.79 -7.10
CA LEU A 65 7.80 -11.80 -8.16
C LEU A 65 8.78 -10.65 -7.88
N PRO A 66 9.39 -10.07 -8.92
CA PRO A 66 10.27 -8.93 -8.74
C PRO A 66 9.47 -7.71 -8.23
N VAL A 67 10.08 -6.96 -7.31
CA VAL A 67 9.56 -5.66 -6.86
C VAL A 67 9.92 -4.61 -7.92
N PRO A 68 8.94 -3.95 -8.57
CA PRO A 68 9.21 -2.92 -9.57
C PRO A 68 10.07 -1.77 -9.01
N PRO A 69 10.99 -1.17 -9.78
CA PRO A 69 11.82 -0.06 -9.33
C PRO A 69 11.01 1.11 -8.76
N ALA A 70 9.94 1.51 -9.45
CA ALA A 70 9.05 2.59 -9.00
C ALA A 70 8.44 2.30 -7.61
N LEU A 71 8.06 1.05 -7.33
CA LEU A 71 7.53 0.64 -6.02
C LEU A 71 8.63 0.72 -4.94
N ARG A 72 9.85 0.31 -5.27
CA ARG A 72 11.00 0.38 -4.36
C ARG A 72 11.33 1.83 -4.00
N ASP A 73 11.33 2.71 -4.99
CA ASP A 73 11.64 4.13 -4.80
C ASP A 73 10.56 4.83 -3.97
N GLU A 74 9.29 4.53 -4.23
CA GLU A 74 8.18 5.07 -3.45
C GLU A 74 8.21 4.58 -2.00
N LEU A 75 8.49 3.30 -1.74
CA LEU A 75 8.72 2.76 -0.40
C LEU A 75 9.85 3.51 0.33
N ARG A 76 10.98 3.74 -0.36
CA ARG A 76 12.11 4.48 0.21
C ARG A 76 11.72 5.91 0.56
N LEU A 77 10.96 6.59 -0.31
CA LEU A 77 10.46 7.94 -0.08
C LEU A 77 9.51 8.00 1.12
N GLN A 78 8.49 7.14 1.17
CA GLN A 78 7.50 7.15 2.24
C GLN A 78 8.11 6.80 3.61
N ARG A 79 9.06 5.85 3.66
CA ARG A 79 9.80 5.54 4.89
C ARG A 79 10.62 6.71 5.40
N ARG A 80 11.30 7.45 4.51
CA ARG A 80 12.06 8.65 4.86
C ARG A 80 11.15 9.75 5.40
N ILE A 81 10.00 9.97 4.75
CA ILE A 81 9.00 10.94 5.21
C ILE A 81 8.49 10.57 6.61
N ARG A 82 8.10 9.30 6.84
CA ARG A 82 7.64 8.84 8.16
C ARG A 82 8.71 9.00 9.23
N GLY A 83 9.98 8.71 8.90
CA GLY A 83 11.12 8.93 9.78
C GLY A 83 11.29 10.41 10.14
N ALA A 84 11.23 11.31 9.17
CA ALA A 84 11.34 12.76 9.41
C ALA A 84 10.18 13.31 10.25
N LEU A 85 8.97 12.76 10.09
CA LEU A 85 7.80 13.18 10.86
C LEU A 85 7.82 12.71 12.32
N ARG A 86 8.54 11.62 12.64
CA ARG A 86 8.69 11.13 14.02
C ARG A 86 9.69 11.93 14.86
N VAL A 87 10.52 12.77 14.22
CA VAL A 87 11.57 13.57 14.88
C VAL A 87 11.05 14.99 15.22
N ARG A 88 9.83 15.33 14.80
CA ARG A 88 9.13 16.57 15.17
C ARG A 88 8.15 16.32 16.30
#